data_AF-A0A9W8ITG4-F1
#
_entry.id   AF-A0A9W8ITG4-F1
#
_cell.length_a   1.000
_cell.length_b   1.000
_cell.length_c   1.000
_cell.angle_alpha   90.00
_cell.angle_beta   90.00
_cell.angle_gamma   90.00
#
_symmetry.space_group_name_H-M   'P 1'
#
loop_
_entity.id
_entity.type
_entity.pdbx_description
1 polymer ?
#
loop_
_entity_poly.entity_id
_entity_poly.type
_entity_poly.pdbx_seq_one_letter_code
_entity_poly.pdbx_strand_id
1 'polypeptide(L)'
;MSNQFKEGSLEPWQPSIFKENAALEANTRYFTPASHSTAGDAVDFAPHVDPNGRLKDLMETEYVHTTDNRVDYMELVTSTDGTRTYKPIDPVAFKHGDIVEATVSFAAIPTKNNAAKMHVLLRALVLLDQTERNAAAILRMRQRYKTINFGATLRSVAQPVLKRKVAYYNEETDTEETNRRLSRMRVDSDSD
;
A
#
# COMPACT_ATOMS: atom_id res chain seq x y z
N MET A 1 -3.86 21.19 32.55
CA MET A 1 -4.28 19.96 33.26
C MET A 1 -4.65 18.89 32.22
N SER A 2 -3.69 18.19 31.59
CA SER A 2 -4.03 17.34 30.42
C SER A 2 -3.77 15.84 30.56
N ASN A 3 -3.27 15.34 31.70
CA ASN A 3 -2.82 13.94 31.82
C ASN A 3 -3.42 13.20 33.04
N GLN A 4 -4.54 13.67 33.59
CA GLN A 4 -5.23 13.01 34.69
C GLN A 4 -6.61 12.54 34.23
N PHE A 5 -6.83 11.24 34.31
CA PHE A 5 -8.12 10.60 34.08
C PHE A 5 -8.69 10.17 35.43
N LYS A 6 -10.02 10.25 35.58
CA LYS A 6 -10.68 9.68 36.75
C LYS A 6 -10.38 8.18 36.79
N GLU A 7 -10.05 7.64 37.96
CA GLU A 7 -9.81 6.21 38.11
C GLU A 7 -11.02 5.41 37.60
N GLY A 8 -10.75 4.36 36.80
CA GLY A 8 -11.77 3.54 36.14
C GLY A 8 -12.43 4.17 34.90
N SER A 9 -12.05 5.38 34.48
CA SER A 9 -12.59 6.00 33.25
C SER A 9 -11.85 5.61 31.97
N LEU A 10 -10.61 5.11 32.05
CA LEU A 10 -9.89 4.59 30.89
C LEU A 10 -10.31 3.13 30.65
N GLU A 11 -10.86 2.86 29.48
CA GLU A 11 -11.21 1.50 29.09
C GLU A 11 -9.93 0.64 28.92
N PRO A 12 -9.93 -0.63 29.36
CA PRO A 12 -8.78 -1.51 29.17
C PRO A 12 -8.42 -1.64 27.69
N TRP A 13 -7.15 -1.40 27.36
CA TRP A 13 -6.67 -1.66 26.00
C TRP A 13 -6.63 -3.15 25.72
N GLN A 14 -7.13 -3.54 24.54
CA GLN A 14 -7.04 -4.90 24.03
C GLN A 14 -6.15 -4.91 22.80
N PRO A 15 -5.14 -5.79 22.73
CA PRO A 15 -4.34 -5.94 21.52
C PRO A 15 -5.19 -6.48 20.38
N SER A 16 -4.85 -6.07 19.16
CA SER A 16 -5.35 -6.74 17.96
C SER A 16 -4.74 -8.14 17.85
N ILE A 17 -5.35 -9.02 17.05
CA ILE A 17 -4.78 -10.35 16.76
C ILE A 17 -4.41 -10.43 15.28
N PHE A 18 -3.14 -10.74 15.00
CA PHE A 18 -2.64 -10.98 13.66
C PHE A 18 -2.02 -12.37 13.57
N LYS A 19 -2.58 -13.24 12.72
CA LYS A 19 -2.12 -14.64 12.54
C LYS A 19 -1.86 -15.33 13.89
N GLU A 20 -2.87 -15.32 14.76
CA GLU A 20 -2.86 -15.96 16.09
C GLU A 20 -1.98 -15.27 17.16
N ASN A 21 -1.25 -14.21 16.80
CA ASN A 21 -0.39 -13.49 17.73
C ASN A 21 -1.01 -12.17 18.14
N ALA A 22 -0.81 -11.77 19.40
CA ALA A 22 -1.13 -10.43 19.85
C ALA A 22 -0.31 -9.40 19.05
N ALA A 23 -0.97 -8.35 18.58
CA ALA A 23 -0.40 -7.36 17.69
C ALA A 23 -0.81 -5.94 18.12
N LEU A 24 0.13 -5.02 17.93
CA LEU A 24 -0.11 -3.59 18.07
C LEU A 24 -0.62 -3.06 16.72
N GLU A 25 -1.87 -2.62 16.67
CA GLU A 25 -2.42 -1.92 15.50
C GLU A 25 -2.23 -0.42 15.71
N ALA A 26 -1.48 0.22 14.82
CA ALA A 26 -1.25 1.66 14.83
C ALA A 26 -1.68 2.27 13.50
N ASN A 27 -2.52 3.29 13.54
CA ASN A 27 -3.07 3.95 12.37
C ASN A 27 -3.29 5.43 12.64
N THR A 28 -3.20 6.25 11.60
CA THR A 28 -3.46 7.68 11.67
C THR A 28 -4.27 8.08 10.46
N ARG A 29 -5.38 8.78 10.71
CA ARG A 29 -6.30 9.21 9.67
C ARG A 29 -5.69 10.40 8.95
N TYR A 30 -5.84 10.45 7.64
CA TYR A 30 -5.44 11.62 6.84
C TYR A 30 -6.28 12.85 7.13
N PHE A 31 -7.51 12.67 7.64
CA PHE A 31 -8.47 13.75 7.81
C PHE A 31 -9.08 13.76 9.21
N THR A 32 -9.34 14.96 9.70
CA THR A 32 -10.14 15.23 10.90
C THR A 32 -11.36 16.06 10.50
N PRO A 33 -12.57 15.80 11.02
CA PRO A 33 -13.72 16.66 10.78
C PRO A 33 -13.41 18.10 11.22
N ALA A 34 -13.74 19.09 10.39
CA ALA A 34 -13.46 20.50 10.67
C ALA A 34 -14.10 20.97 11.99
N SER A 35 -15.24 20.38 12.37
CA SER A 35 -15.91 20.63 13.66
C SER A 35 -15.10 20.23 14.90
N HIS A 36 -14.07 19.39 14.73
CA HIS A 36 -13.20 18.91 15.80
C HIS A 36 -11.78 19.52 15.73
N SER A 37 -11.53 20.44 14.81
CA SER A 37 -10.24 21.15 14.67
C SER A 37 -10.34 22.59 15.18
N THR A 38 -9.22 23.15 15.63
CA THR A 38 -9.13 24.57 15.94
C THR A 38 -8.81 25.36 14.66
N ALA A 39 -9.29 26.60 14.56
CA ALA A 39 -8.95 27.47 13.45
C ALA A 39 -7.43 27.70 13.39
N GLY A 40 -6.79 27.31 12.28
CA GLY A 40 -5.35 27.47 12.06
C GLY A 40 -4.51 26.19 12.13
N ASP A 41 -5.10 25.04 12.47
CA ASP A 41 -4.37 23.77 12.58
C ASP A 41 -4.12 23.06 11.23
N ALA A 42 -4.60 23.64 10.13
CA ALA A 42 -4.50 23.05 8.80
C ALA A 42 -3.06 23.06 8.29
N VAL A 43 -2.58 21.89 7.87
CA VAL A 43 -1.28 21.71 7.21
C VAL A 43 -1.47 21.03 5.86
N ASP A 44 -0.63 21.36 4.89
CA ASP A 44 -0.64 20.67 3.60
C ASP A 44 -0.07 19.25 3.72
N PHE A 45 -0.57 18.33 2.90
CA PHE A 45 0.06 17.03 2.71
C PHE A 45 1.48 17.18 2.19
N ALA A 46 2.37 16.28 2.63
CA ALA A 46 3.71 16.24 2.06
C ALA A 46 3.64 15.87 0.56
N PRO A 47 4.47 16.47 -0.32
CA PRO A 47 4.39 16.22 -1.77
C PRO A 47 4.57 14.75 -2.19
N HIS A 48 5.25 13.94 -1.37
CA HIS A 48 5.43 12.50 -1.63
C HIS A 48 4.25 11.65 -1.11
N VAL A 49 3.36 12.22 -0.29
CA VAL A 49 2.13 11.58 0.20
C VAL A 49 0.96 11.90 -0.71
N ASP A 50 0.86 13.14 -1.19
CA ASP A 50 -0.14 13.57 -2.17
C ASP A 50 0.47 14.26 -3.40
N PRO A 51 1.16 13.50 -4.29
CA PRO A 51 1.86 14.10 -5.43
C PRO A 51 0.95 14.82 -6.43
N ASN A 52 -0.32 14.43 -6.49
CA ASN A 52 -1.29 14.91 -7.48
C ASN A 52 -2.41 15.77 -6.86
N GLY A 53 -2.34 16.08 -5.56
CA GLY A 53 -3.37 16.87 -4.88
C GLY A 53 -4.70 16.15 -4.64
N ARG A 54 -4.78 14.82 -4.85
CA ARG A 54 -6.04 14.07 -4.75
C ARG A 54 -6.54 13.97 -3.31
N LEU A 55 -5.63 13.85 -2.35
CA LEU A 55 -6.03 13.84 -0.93
C LEU A 55 -6.51 15.23 -0.51
N LYS A 56 -5.86 16.29 -1.01
CA LYS A 56 -6.29 17.66 -0.80
C LYS A 56 -7.68 17.92 -1.37
N ASP A 57 -7.96 17.45 -2.59
CA ASP A 57 -9.26 17.60 -3.24
C ASP A 57 -10.39 16.90 -2.47
N LEU A 58 -10.09 15.76 -1.84
CA LEU A 58 -11.06 14.97 -1.05
C LEU A 58 -11.47 15.61 0.28
N MET A 59 -10.74 16.60 0.79
CA MET A 59 -11.09 17.25 2.05
C MET A 59 -12.38 18.07 1.96
N GLU A 60 -12.63 18.65 0.78
CA GLU A 60 -13.71 19.60 0.52
C GLU A 60 -13.78 20.67 1.65
N THR A 61 -14.95 20.89 2.24
CA THR A 61 -15.15 21.84 3.36
C THR A 61 -15.34 21.17 4.71
N GLU A 62 -15.60 19.86 4.75
CA GLU A 62 -15.99 19.15 5.97
C GLU A 62 -14.78 18.59 6.74
N TYR A 63 -13.64 18.47 6.07
CA TYR A 63 -12.44 17.86 6.63
C TYR A 63 -11.22 18.77 6.54
N VAL A 64 -10.29 18.54 7.46
CA VAL A 64 -9.00 19.22 7.50
C VAL A 64 -7.88 18.21 7.76
N HIS A 65 -6.72 18.44 7.15
CA HIS A 65 -5.48 17.75 7.49
C HIS A 65 -4.71 18.59 8.51
N THR A 66 -4.43 18.04 9.69
CA THR A 66 -3.67 18.73 10.75
C THR A 66 -2.32 18.05 11.00
N THR A 67 -1.47 18.67 11.82
CA THR A 67 -0.21 18.06 12.28
C THR A 67 -0.43 16.69 12.92
N ASP A 68 -1.58 16.46 13.55
CA ASP A 68 -1.91 15.16 14.13
C ASP A 68 -2.26 14.08 13.12
N ASN A 69 -2.65 14.48 11.91
CA ASN A 69 -2.95 13.59 10.80
C ASN A 69 -1.72 13.20 9.99
N ARG A 70 -0.57 13.86 10.23
CA ARG A 70 0.66 13.64 9.49
C ARG A 70 1.40 12.40 9.98
N VAL A 71 1.86 11.60 9.02
CA VAL A 71 2.79 10.48 9.22
C VAL A 71 4.04 10.77 8.39
N ASP A 72 5.22 10.70 9.00
CA ASP A 72 6.48 10.87 8.30
C ASP A 72 6.97 9.53 7.72
N TYR A 73 7.16 9.48 6.41
CA TYR A 73 7.62 8.30 5.69
C TYR A 73 9.06 8.53 5.23
N MET A 74 9.99 7.72 5.73
CA MET A 74 11.42 7.92 5.48
C MET A 74 12.14 6.62 5.14
N GLU A 75 13.32 6.74 4.56
CA GLU A 75 14.30 5.66 4.37
C GLU A 75 15.60 6.04 5.06
N LEU A 76 16.22 5.06 5.72
CA LEU A 76 17.58 5.17 6.22
C LEU A 76 18.57 4.96 5.07
N VAL A 77 19.29 6.01 4.71
CA VAL A 77 20.37 5.97 3.72
C VAL A 77 21.71 5.98 4.43
N THR A 78 22.52 4.95 4.19
CA THR A 78 23.89 4.87 4.69
C THR A 78 24.86 5.23 3.57
N SER A 79 25.59 6.31 3.75
CA SER A 79 26.63 6.77 2.84
C SER A 79 27.87 5.88 2.90
N THR A 80 28.78 6.01 1.92
CA THR A 80 30.02 5.22 1.82
C THR A 80 30.99 5.45 3.00
N ASP A 81 30.88 6.59 3.67
CA ASP A 81 31.62 6.96 4.88
C ASP A 81 31.00 6.37 6.16
N GLY A 82 29.87 5.66 6.06
CA GLY A 82 29.12 5.12 7.19
C GLY A 82 28.12 6.10 7.80
N THR A 83 28.02 7.33 7.28
CA THR A 83 27.06 8.33 7.79
C THR A 83 25.63 7.91 7.47
N ARG A 84 24.78 7.90 8.50
CA ARG A 84 23.35 7.56 8.41
C ARG A 84 22.53 8.83 8.26
N THR A 85 21.73 8.90 7.20
CA THR A 85 20.81 10.01 6.93
C THR A 85 19.41 9.50 6.66
N TYR A 86 18.40 10.31 6.96
CA TYR A 86 17.01 9.96 6.69
C TYR A 86 16.48 10.79 5.53
N LYS A 87 15.90 10.12 4.55
CA LYS A 87 15.34 10.76 3.35
C LYS A 87 13.83 10.49 3.29
N PRO A 88 12.99 11.50 3.01
CA PRO A 88 11.56 11.27 2.75
C PRO A 88 11.34 10.34 1.55
N ILE A 89 10.38 9.43 1.66
CA ILE A 89 10.00 8.49 0.59
C ILE A 89 8.47 8.41 0.45
N ASP A 90 8.02 7.93 -0.71
CA ASP A 90 6.60 7.64 -0.95
C ASP A 90 6.11 6.52 -0.02
N PRO A 91 4.93 6.63 0.63
CA PRO A 91 4.33 5.55 1.42
C PRO A 91 4.21 4.22 0.66
N VAL A 92 4.10 4.25 -0.67
CA VAL A 92 4.05 3.09 -1.55
C VAL A 92 5.37 2.31 -1.55
N ALA A 93 6.48 2.85 -1.07
CA ALA A 93 7.74 2.13 -0.95
C ALA A 93 7.65 0.94 0.03
N PHE A 94 6.83 1.04 1.08
CA PHE A 94 6.69 0.01 2.11
C PHE A 94 5.90 -1.21 1.62
N LYS A 95 6.37 -2.40 2.01
CA LYS A 95 5.82 -3.70 1.62
C LYS A 95 5.98 -4.72 2.75
N HIS A 96 5.18 -5.79 2.67
CA HIS A 96 5.35 -6.93 3.58
C HIS A 96 6.73 -7.57 3.41
N GLY A 97 7.42 -7.76 4.53
CA GLY A 97 8.78 -8.30 4.59
C GLY A 97 9.87 -7.25 4.73
N ASP A 98 9.51 -5.96 4.76
CA ASP A 98 10.44 -4.89 5.11
C ASP A 98 10.69 -4.86 6.62
N ILE A 99 11.93 -4.52 7.00
CA ILE A 99 12.30 -4.18 8.37
C ILE A 99 12.18 -2.66 8.50
N VAL A 100 11.38 -2.22 9.46
CA VAL A 100 11.05 -0.81 9.64
C VAL A 100 11.25 -0.39 11.09
N GLU A 101 11.56 0.89 11.29
CA GLU A 101 11.36 1.57 12.57
C GLU A 101 9.99 2.26 12.53
N ALA A 102 9.16 2.02 13.53
CA ALA A 102 7.85 2.67 13.65
C ALA A 102 7.81 3.54 14.90
N THR A 103 7.51 4.82 14.72
CA THR A 103 7.23 5.73 15.84
C THR A 103 5.73 5.79 16.04
N VAL A 104 5.28 5.51 17.26
CA VAL A 104 3.86 5.51 17.64
C VAL A 104 3.59 6.44 18.82
N SER A 105 2.38 6.96 18.90
CA SER A 105 1.87 7.69 20.07
C SER A 105 0.66 6.99 20.65
N PHE A 106 0.52 7.03 21.98
CA PHE A 106 -0.65 6.51 22.68
C PHE A 106 -1.52 7.70 23.11
N ALA A 107 -2.70 7.81 22.52
CA ALA A 107 -3.65 8.88 22.80
C ALA A 107 -4.88 8.31 23.52
N ALA A 108 -5.29 8.95 24.61
CA ALA A 108 -6.56 8.63 25.26
C ALA A 108 -7.66 9.55 24.69
N ILE A 109 -8.60 8.98 23.95
CA ILE A 109 -9.68 9.71 23.28
C ILE A 109 -10.95 9.58 24.12
N PRO A 110 -11.54 10.69 24.60
CA PRO A 110 -12.82 10.67 25.30
C PRO A 110 -13.95 10.09 24.42
N THR A 111 -14.81 9.30 25.03
CA THR A 111 -16.00 8.72 24.41
C THR A 111 -17.26 9.37 24.99
N LYS A 112 -18.40 9.18 24.33
CA LYS A 112 -19.70 9.72 24.78
C LYS A 112 -20.11 9.24 26.18
N ASN A 113 -19.54 8.14 26.66
CA ASN A 113 -19.87 7.53 27.95
C ASN A 113 -19.04 8.10 29.12
N ASN A 114 -18.38 9.26 28.93
CA ASN A 114 -17.44 9.85 29.90
C ASN A 114 -16.30 8.89 30.28
N ALA A 115 -15.98 7.96 29.37
CA ALA A 115 -14.84 7.08 29.42
C ALA A 115 -13.81 7.53 28.38
N ALA A 116 -12.58 7.03 28.43
CA ALA A 116 -11.57 7.27 27.42
C ALA A 116 -11.12 5.93 26.83
N LYS A 117 -10.90 5.89 25.52
CA LYS A 117 -10.30 4.75 24.82
C LYS A 117 -8.89 5.09 24.41
N MET A 118 -7.96 4.16 24.62
CA MET A 118 -6.60 4.30 24.10
C MET A 118 -6.59 4.01 22.59
N HIS A 119 -6.04 4.94 21.83
CA HIS A 119 -5.80 4.84 20.40
C HIS A 119 -4.31 4.92 20.15
N VAL A 120 -3.79 3.99 19.35
CA VAL A 120 -2.36 3.97 18.97
C VAL A 120 -2.25 4.66 17.61
N LEU A 121 -1.57 5.80 17.59
CA LEU A 121 -1.38 6.63 16.41
C LEU A 121 -0.01 6.34 15.81
N LEU A 122 0.05 6.14 14.50
CA LEU A 122 1.30 6.02 13.77
C LEU A 122 1.82 7.43 13.46
N ARG A 123 3.06 7.75 13.87
CA ARG A 123 3.66 9.07 13.64
C ARG A 123 4.75 9.05 12.58
N ALA A 124 5.52 7.99 12.51
CA ALA A 124 6.54 7.83 11.49
C ALA A 124 6.78 6.35 11.15
N LEU A 125 7.16 6.11 9.89
CA LEU A 125 7.69 4.84 9.42
C LEU A 125 9.01 5.10 8.70
N VAL A 126 10.06 4.42 9.15
CA VAL A 126 11.38 4.47 8.52
C VAL A 126 11.72 3.10 7.97
N LEU A 127 11.99 3.02 6.67
CA LEU A 127 12.51 1.81 6.03
C LEU A 127 13.98 1.64 6.41
N LEU A 128 14.30 0.53 7.09
CA LEU A 128 15.67 0.20 7.53
C LEU A 128 16.33 -0.81 6.59
N ASP A 129 15.60 -1.86 6.22
CA ASP A 129 16.13 -2.93 5.39
C ASP A 129 15.01 -3.62 4.59
N GLN A 130 15.32 -3.95 3.34
CA GLN A 130 14.45 -4.60 2.36
C GLN A 130 15.04 -5.92 1.84
N THR A 131 16.16 -6.39 2.42
CA THR A 131 16.90 -7.58 1.98
C THR A 131 16.02 -8.83 2.00
N GLU A 132 15.28 -9.06 3.09
CA GLU A 132 14.40 -10.22 3.24
C GLU A 132 13.24 -10.20 2.23
N ARG A 133 12.63 -9.03 2.02
CA ARG A 133 11.62 -8.83 0.97
C ARG A 133 12.16 -9.19 -0.40
N ASN A 134 13.36 -8.70 -0.74
CA ASN A 134 13.99 -8.92 -2.04
C ASN A 134 14.37 -10.39 -2.24
N ALA A 135 14.96 -11.03 -1.23
CA ALA A 135 15.29 -12.45 -1.25
C ALA A 135 14.02 -13.31 -1.47
N ALA A 136 12.95 -13.04 -0.74
CA ALA A 136 11.67 -13.73 -0.90
C ALA A 136 11.07 -13.52 -2.30
N ALA A 137 11.17 -12.32 -2.87
CA ALA A 137 10.70 -12.03 -4.22
C ALA A 137 11.48 -12.84 -5.28
N ILE A 138 12.80 -12.90 -5.16
CA ILE A 138 13.67 -13.69 -6.06
C ILE A 138 13.32 -15.18 -5.97
N LEU A 139 13.13 -15.72 -4.76
CA LEU A 139 12.76 -17.13 -4.57
C LEU A 139 11.41 -17.45 -5.20
N ARG A 140 10.40 -16.60 -5.02
CA ARG A 140 9.07 -16.75 -5.66
C ARG A 140 9.17 -16.71 -7.18
N MET A 141 9.98 -15.81 -7.75
CA MET A 141 10.21 -15.78 -9.21
C MET A 141 10.86 -17.08 -9.69
N ARG A 142 11.90 -17.57 -9.02
CA ARG A 142 12.60 -18.82 -9.39
C ARG A 142 11.67 -20.04 -9.35
N GLN A 143 10.75 -20.13 -8.39
CA GLN A 143 9.77 -21.22 -8.32
C GLN A 143 8.82 -21.22 -9.53
N ARG A 144 8.38 -20.04 -9.98
CA ARG A 144 7.57 -19.90 -11.19
C ARG A 144 8.33 -20.38 -12.43
N TYR A 145 9.61 -20.00 -12.58
CA TYR A 145 10.43 -20.46 -13.71
C TYR A 145 10.76 -21.96 -13.67
N LYS A 146 11.01 -22.55 -12.50
CA LYS A 146 11.24 -24.01 -12.38
C LYS A 146 10.01 -24.82 -12.80
N THR A 147 8.82 -24.32 -12.49
CA THR A 147 7.56 -24.95 -12.92
C THR A 147 7.39 -24.92 -14.45
N ILE A 148 7.95 -23.91 -15.13
CA ILE A 148 7.95 -23.81 -16.59
C ILE A 148 8.97 -24.77 -17.23
N ASN A 149 10.15 -24.94 -16.62
CA ASN A 149 11.23 -25.76 -17.20
C ASN A 149 11.15 -27.27 -16.89
N PHE A 150 10.39 -27.71 -15.89
CA PHE A 150 10.16 -29.14 -15.59
C PHE A 150 8.95 -29.75 -16.33
N GLY A 151 8.42 -29.05 -17.34
CA GLY A 151 7.28 -29.47 -18.17
C GLY A 151 7.62 -29.89 -19.59
N ALA A 152 8.87 -30.30 -19.89
CA ALA A 152 9.26 -30.77 -21.22
C ALA A 152 8.72 -32.19 -21.57
N THR A 153 7.91 -32.80 -20.71
CA THR A 153 7.19 -34.04 -21.05
C THR A 153 5.85 -34.08 -20.34
N LEU A 154 4.90 -33.23 -20.72
CA LEU A 154 3.46 -33.51 -20.63
C LEU A 154 2.71 -32.47 -21.50
N ARG A 155 2.22 -32.96 -22.65
CA ARG A 155 1.21 -32.39 -23.58
C ARG A 155 1.05 -30.86 -23.56
N SER A 156 1.48 -30.24 -24.64
CA SER A 156 1.16 -28.87 -25.04
C SER A 156 -0.35 -28.61 -25.03
N VAL A 157 -0.91 -28.25 -23.88
CA VAL A 157 -2.07 -27.36 -23.88
C VAL A 157 -1.48 -25.98 -24.10
N ALA A 158 -1.66 -25.47 -25.32
CA ALA A 158 -1.28 -24.11 -25.66
C ALA A 158 -1.82 -23.17 -24.57
N GLN A 159 -0.92 -22.67 -23.73
CA GLN A 159 -1.27 -21.61 -22.79
C GLN A 159 -1.74 -20.43 -23.63
N PRO A 160 -2.97 -19.92 -23.45
CA PRO A 160 -3.40 -18.76 -24.19
C PRO A 160 -2.49 -17.61 -23.80
N VAL A 161 -1.59 -17.22 -24.72
CA VAL A 161 -0.90 -15.95 -24.63
C VAL A 161 -1.99 -14.89 -24.62
N LEU A 162 -2.26 -14.31 -23.45
CA LEU A 162 -3.15 -13.17 -23.33
C LEU A 162 -2.50 -12.01 -24.10
N LYS A 163 -2.84 -11.89 -25.38
CA LYS A 163 -2.53 -10.71 -26.17
C LYS A 163 -3.26 -9.54 -25.53
N ARG A 164 -2.50 -8.62 -24.93
CA ARG A 164 -3.04 -7.38 -24.39
C ARG A 164 -3.65 -6.60 -25.54
N LYS A 165 -4.97 -6.39 -25.51
CA LYS A 165 -5.66 -5.51 -26.44
C LYS A 165 -5.16 -4.09 -26.18
N VAL A 166 -4.40 -3.51 -27.11
CA VAL A 166 -4.09 -2.08 -27.09
C VAL A 166 -5.40 -1.36 -27.40
N ALA A 167 -5.84 -0.47 -26.51
CA ALA A 167 -7.20 0.06 -26.53
C ALA A 167 -7.44 1.13 -27.62
N TYR A 168 -6.40 1.63 -28.29
CA TYR A 168 -6.51 2.76 -29.20
C TYR A 168 -5.67 2.58 -30.47
N TYR A 169 -6.41 2.37 -31.58
CA TYR A 169 -6.14 2.64 -33.00
C TYR A 169 -4.87 2.12 -33.71
N ASN A 170 -5.08 1.14 -34.58
CA ASN A 170 -4.88 1.25 -36.05
C ASN A 170 -5.71 0.13 -36.72
N GLU A 171 -7.02 0.36 -36.89
CA GLU A 171 -7.99 -0.68 -37.30
C GLU A 171 -7.91 -1.07 -38.79
N GLU A 172 -7.31 -0.22 -39.64
CA GLU A 172 -7.33 -0.44 -41.09
C GLU A 172 -6.27 -1.43 -41.56
N THR A 173 -5.06 -1.42 -40.97
CA THR A 173 -3.98 -2.36 -41.35
C THR A 173 -4.18 -3.76 -40.74
N ASP A 174 -4.75 -3.85 -39.55
CA ASP A 174 -4.94 -5.12 -38.84
C ASP A 174 -6.07 -5.96 -39.46
N THR A 175 -7.07 -5.33 -40.06
CA THR A 175 -8.20 -6.04 -40.70
C THR A 175 -7.76 -6.76 -41.98
N GLU A 176 -6.88 -6.16 -42.78
CA GLU A 176 -6.35 -6.78 -44.01
C GLU A 176 -5.45 -7.99 -43.70
N GLU A 177 -4.56 -7.88 -42.70
CA GLU A 177 -3.67 -8.99 -42.32
C GLU A 177 -4.46 -10.16 -41.71
N THR A 178 -5.52 -9.85 -40.94
CA THR A 178 -6.42 -10.85 -40.35
C THR A 178 -7.23 -11.55 -41.44
N ASN A 179 -7.81 -10.81 -42.39
CA ASN A 179 -8.55 -11.38 -43.52
C ASN A 179 -7.66 -12.25 -44.41
N ARG A 180 -6.41 -11.84 -44.64
CA ARG A 180 -5.44 -12.63 -45.41
C ARG A 180 -5.09 -13.95 -44.70
N ARG A 181 -4.95 -13.94 -43.37
CA ARG A 181 -4.71 -15.17 -42.58
C ARG A 181 -5.92 -16.09 -42.56
N LEU A 182 -7.13 -15.55 -42.47
CA LEU A 182 -8.37 -16.33 -42.46
C LEU A 182 -8.72 -16.93 -43.83
N SER A 183 -8.26 -16.33 -44.94
CA SER A 183 -8.48 -16.86 -46.30
C SER A 183 -7.89 -18.25 -46.57
N ARG A 184 -6.97 -18.72 -45.70
CA ARG A 184 -6.31 -20.02 -45.81
C ARG A 184 -6.96 -21.11 -44.94
N MET A 185 -8.01 -20.77 -44.19
CA MET A 185 -8.68 -21.72 -43.33
C MET A 185 -9.65 -22.56 -44.17
N ARG A 186 -9.38 -23.86 -44.29
CA ARG A 186 -10.32 -24.84 -44.85
C ARG A 186 -10.87 -25.69 -43.72
N VAL A 187 -12.16 -25.98 -43.80
CA VAL A 187 -12.83 -26.94 -42.94
C VAL A 187 -12.84 -28.24 -43.74
N ASP A 188 -12.12 -29.25 -43.27
CA ASP A 188 -12.26 -30.58 -43.84
C ASP A 188 -13.61 -31.14 -43.33
N SER A 189 -14.54 -31.36 -44.25
CA SER A 189 -15.79 -32.05 -43.96
C SER A 189 -15.49 -33.53 -43.91
N ASP A 190 -15.54 -34.11 -42.72
CA ASP A 190 -15.53 -35.57 -42.56
C ASP A 190 -16.77 -36.15 -43.26
N SER A 191 -16.53 -37.00 -44.26
CA SER A 191 -17.54 -37.77 -44.98
C SER A 191 -17.75 -39.12 -44.30
N ASP A 192 -19.02 -39.36 -43.89
CA ASP A 192 -19.72 -40.57 -43.41
C ASP A 192 -19.02 -41.52 -42.41
#